data_AF-A0A6P6G541-F1
#
_entry.id   AF-A0A6P6G541-F1
#
_cell.length_a   1.000
_cell.length_b   1.000
_cell.length_c   1.000
_cell.angle_alpha   90.00
_cell.angle_beta   90.00
_cell.angle_gamma   90.00
#
_symmetry.space_group_name_H-M   'P 1'
#
loop_
_entity.id
_entity.type
_entity.pdbx_description
1 polymer ?
#
loop_
_entity_poly.entity_id
_entity_poly.type
_entity_poly.pdbx_seq_one_letter_code
_entity_poly.pdbx_strand_id
1 'polypeptide(L)'
;FITLPPKVAHLFSFINLSSLSCPFAKQPRFISPVTKYSRSKMYHKRGLWAIKAKKGGIFPRQDPKLAAENPPQKPPKFYPADDVKKLLVNKRKHKPTKLRMSITLGTVLIVLAGRFKGKRVVFLKQLSSGLLLVSKTFFFF
;
A
#
# COMPACT_ATOMS: atom_id res chain seq x y z
N PHE A 1 5.34 14.94 48.22
CA PHE A 1 4.98 15.96 47.22
C PHE A 1 6.23 16.75 46.86
N ILE A 2 6.93 16.37 45.79
CA ILE A 2 8.00 17.19 45.23
C ILE A 2 7.61 17.44 43.77
N THR A 3 7.23 18.68 43.51
CA THR A 3 6.76 19.21 42.24
C THR A 3 7.95 19.39 41.30
N LEU A 4 8.03 18.56 40.24
CA LEU A 4 8.96 18.82 39.13
C LEU A 4 8.54 20.10 38.37
N PRO A 5 9.48 20.96 37.96
CA PRO A 5 9.17 22.22 37.31
C PRO A 5 8.55 22.02 35.90
N PRO A 6 7.54 22.82 35.51
CA PRO A 6 6.81 22.67 34.24
C PRO A 6 7.66 22.90 32.97
N LYS A 7 8.86 23.45 33.10
CA LYS A 7 9.79 23.68 31.97
C LYS A 7 10.50 22.41 31.48
N VAL A 8 10.55 21.34 32.28
CA VAL A 8 11.16 20.06 31.85
C VAL A 8 10.11 19.16 31.16
N ALA A 9 8.83 19.34 31.48
CA ALA A 9 7.73 18.60 30.85
C ALA A 9 7.58 18.89 29.34
N HIS A 10 7.87 20.13 28.91
CA HIS A 10 7.85 20.50 27.49
C HIS A 10 9.01 19.88 26.67
N LEU A 11 10.13 19.56 27.32
CA LEU A 11 11.29 18.96 26.64
C LEU A 11 11.14 17.43 26.52
N PHE A 12 10.41 16.80 27.43
CA PHE A 12 10.12 15.35 27.37
C PHE A 12 8.99 14.98 26.39
N SER A 13 8.07 15.89 26.08
CA SER A 13 7.00 15.66 25.11
C SER A 13 7.41 15.91 23.65
N PHE A 14 8.47 16.70 23.40
CA PHE A 14 8.93 17.00 22.03
C PHE A 14 9.85 15.94 21.42
N ILE A 15 10.50 15.10 22.24
CA ILE A 15 11.45 14.08 21.76
C ILE A 15 10.71 12.83 21.23
N ASN A 16 9.46 12.61 21.63
CA ASN A 16 8.71 11.40 21.27
C ASN A 16 7.83 11.52 20.00
N LEU A 17 7.88 12.65 19.28
CA LEU A 17 7.11 12.82 18.03
C LEU A 17 7.95 12.75 16.75
N SER A 18 9.28 12.78 16.84
CA SER A 18 10.18 12.62 15.68
C SER A 18 10.60 11.19 15.38
N SER A 19 10.20 10.22 16.21
CA SER A 19 10.54 8.79 16.07
C SER A 19 9.48 7.96 15.33
N LEU A 20 8.40 8.57 14.84
CA LEU A 20 7.48 7.95 13.87
C LEU A 20 8.00 8.05 12.43
N SER A 21 9.32 8.01 12.21
CA SER A 21 9.82 7.61 10.90
C SER A 21 9.72 6.09 10.83
N CYS A 22 8.65 5.57 10.23
CA CYS A 22 8.56 4.17 9.85
C CYS A 22 9.91 3.74 9.22
N PRO A 23 10.65 2.78 9.79
CA PRO A 23 11.99 2.43 9.33
C PRO A 23 12.02 1.86 7.90
N PHE A 24 10.85 1.65 7.31
CA PHE A 24 10.63 1.09 5.99
C PHE A 24 9.91 2.04 5.01
N ALA A 25 10.02 3.36 5.20
CA ALA A 25 9.54 4.29 4.18
C ALA A 25 10.31 4.08 2.85
N LYS A 26 9.59 3.76 1.78
CA LYS A 26 10.18 3.65 0.42
C LYS A 26 10.67 5.03 -0.01
N GLN A 27 11.79 5.07 -0.74
CA GLN A 27 12.34 6.34 -1.22
C GLN A 27 11.30 7.11 -2.03
N PRO A 28 11.21 8.44 -1.87
CA PRO A 28 10.45 9.25 -2.82
C PRO A 28 11.04 9.03 -4.22
N ARG A 29 10.15 8.80 -5.19
CA ARG A 29 10.54 8.66 -6.60
C ARG A 29 10.81 10.04 -7.19
N PHE A 30 11.81 10.13 -8.06
CA PHE A 30 12.02 11.34 -8.87
C PHE A 30 11.14 11.23 -10.12
N ILE A 31 11.37 10.20 -10.93
CA ILE A 31 10.54 9.81 -12.08
C ILE A 31 10.47 8.29 -12.05
N SER A 32 9.31 7.65 -12.23
CA SER A 32 9.25 6.17 -12.18
C SER A 32 10.03 5.56 -13.35
N PRO A 33 11.03 4.66 -13.15
CA PRO A 33 11.39 3.93 -11.92
C PRO A 33 12.58 4.50 -11.09
N VAL A 34 13.17 5.62 -11.49
CA VAL A 34 14.31 6.29 -10.85
C VAL A 34 13.93 6.90 -9.50
N THR A 35 14.66 6.54 -8.44
CA THR A 35 14.48 7.08 -7.09
C THR A 35 15.28 8.37 -6.86
N LYS A 36 14.85 9.20 -5.91
CA LYS A 36 15.46 10.52 -5.65
C LYS A 36 16.86 10.47 -5.02
N TYR A 37 17.20 9.42 -4.26
CA TYR A 37 18.52 9.31 -3.63
C TYR A 37 19.26 8.07 -4.09
N SER A 38 20.59 8.21 -4.26
CA SER A 38 21.50 7.10 -4.56
C SER A 38 21.52 6.03 -3.46
N ARG A 39 21.93 4.80 -3.83
CA ARG A 39 22.04 3.63 -2.94
C ARG A 39 22.97 3.89 -1.75
N SER A 40 24.07 4.62 -1.94
CA SER A 40 25.03 4.93 -0.86
C SER A 40 24.41 5.86 0.20
N LYS A 41 23.66 6.89 -0.21
CA LYS A 41 22.94 7.78 0.73
C LYS A 41 21.87 7.01 1.51
N MET A 42 21.21 6.03 0.88
CA MET A 42 20.26 5.15 1.55
C MET A 42 20.88 4.18 2.53
N TYR A 43 22.08 3.68 2.22
CA TYR A 43 22.83 2.79 3.08
C TYR A 43 23.12 3.44 4.44
N HIS A 44 23.50 4.72 4.43
CA HIS A 44 23.69 5.49 5.66
C HIS A 44 22.38 5.88 6.34
N LYS A 45 21.39 6.39 5.60
CA LYS A 45 20.09 6.80 6.16
C LYS A 45 19.29 5.66 6.81
N ARG A 46 19.35 4.45 6.27
CA ARG A 46 18.67 3.27 6.84
C ARG A 46 19.40 2.67 8.04
N GLY A 47 20.57 3.22 8.43
CA GLY A 47 21.38 2.64 9.50
C GLY A 47 21.93 1.25 9.18
N LEU A 48 21.87 0.81 7.91
CA LEU A 48 22.33 -0.51 7.50
C LEU A 48 23.84 -0.68 7.74
N TRP A 49 24.60 0.41 7.67
CA TRP A 49 26.01 0.46 8.03
C TRP A 49 26.25 0.09 9.49
N ALA A 50 25.45 0.61 10.42
CA ALA A 50 25.56 0.32 11.84
C ALA A 50 25.15 -1.13 12.15
N ILE A 51 24.12 -1.63 11.47
CA ILE A 51 23.69 -3.04 11.60
C ILE A 51 24.77 -3.98 11.05
N LYS A 52 25.39 -3.64 9.93
CA LYS A 52 26.50 -4.40 9.33
C LYS A 52 27.71 -4.42 10.26
N ALA A 53 28.06 -3.28 10.86
CA ALA A 53 29.15 -3.20 11.83
C ALA A 53 28.88 -4.07 13.07
N LYS A 54 27.66 -4.03 13.60
CA LYS A 54 27.24 -4.85 14.76
C LYS A 54 27.21 -6.35 14.46
N LYS A 55 27.00 -6.75 13.21
CA LYS A 55 26.91 -8.17 12.77
C LYS A 55 28.20 -8.66 12.08
N GLY A 56 29.35 -8.08 12.41
CA GLY A 56 30.64 -8.55 11.91
C GLY A 56 30.77 -8.49 10.39
N GLY A 57 30.13 -7.52 9.73
CA GLY A 57 30.17 -7.38 8.27
C GLY A 57 29.02 -8.06 7.53
N ILE A 58 28.20 -8.88 8.20
CA ILE A 58 27.14 -9.69 7.56
C ILE A 58 25.80 -8.95 7.66
N PHE A 59 25.12 -8.79 6.51
CA PHE A 59 23.76 -8.24 6.51
C PHE A 59 22.77 -9.24 7.13
N PRO A 60 21.73 -8.78 7.85
CA PRO A 60 20.66 -9.65 8.31
C PRO A 60 20.04 -10.41 7.13
N ARG A 61 20.29 -11.72 7.04
CA ARG A 61 19.58 -12.63 6.14
C ARG A 61 18.43 -13.27 6.91
N GLN A 62 17.27 -13.35 6.29
CA GLN A 62 16.20 -14.23 6.75
C GLN A 62 16.37 -15.51 5.96
N ASP A 63 17.20 -16.41 6.47
CA ASP A 63 17.22 -17.76 5.94
C ASP A 63 15.85 -18.39 6.24
N PRO A 64 15.21 -19.03 5.26
CA PRO A 64 13.92 -19.66 5.49
C PRO A 64 14.06 -20.61 6.67
N LYS A 65 13.33 -20.33 7.74
CA LYS A 65 13.27 -21.20 8.93
C LYS A 65 12.92 -22.59 8.40
N LEU A 66 13.82 -23.56 8.61
CA LEU A 66 13.59 -24.96 8.25
C LEU A 66 12.18 -25.32 8.74
N ALA A 67 11.27 -25.54 7.78
CA ALA A 67 9.90 -25.85 8.11
C ALA A 67 9.94 -27.15 8.92
N ALA A 68 9.41 -27.11 10.14
CA ALA A 68 9.17 -28.31 10.92
C ALA A 68 8.46 -29.33 10.02
N GLU A 69 8.96 -30.57 10.03
CA GLU A 69 8.49 -31.64 9.16
C GLU A 69 6.97 -31.77 9.27
N ASN A 70 6.26 -31.42 8.20
CA ASN A 70 4.83 -31.70 8.11
C ASN A 70 4.66 -33.23 8.07
N PRO A 71 3.67 -33.80 8.78
CA PRO A 71 3.43 -35.25 8.77
C PRO A 71 3.26 -35.76 7.33
N PRO A 72 3.66 -37.01 7.04
CA PRO A 72 3.68 -37.54 5.67
C PRO A 72 2.30 -37.44 5.03
N GLN A 73 2.18 -36.61 4.00
CA GLN A 73 0.95 -36.43 3.26
C GLN A 73 0.67 -37.70 2.45
N LYS A 74 -0.49 -38.34 2.69
CA LYS A 74 -0.95 -39.50 1.91
C LYS A 74 -1.07 -39.09 0.44
N PRO A 75 -0.63 -39.93 -0.51
CA PRO A 75 -0.73 -39.59 -1.92
C PRO A 75 -2.21 -39.39 -2.30
N PRO A 76 -2.52 -38.39 -3.16
CA PRO A 76 -3.87 -38.20 -3.64
C PRO A 76 -4.34 -39.45 -4.38
N LYS A 77 -5.58 -39.89 -4.11
CA LYS A 77 -6.17 -41.09 -4.73
C LYS A 77 -6.42 -40.93 -6.23
N PHE A 78 -6.47 -39.69 -6.73
CA PHE A 78 -6.87 -39.36 -8.09
C PHE A 78 -5.66 -38.91 -8.92
N TYR A 79 -5.39 -39.63 -10.01
CA TYR A 79 -4.41 -39.26 -11.03
C TYR A 79 -5.17 -38.84 -12.30
N PRO A 80 -5.00 -37.59 -12.78
CA PRO A 80 -5.57 -37.22 -14.07
C PRO A 80 -4.87 -38.01 -15.18
N ALA A 81 -5.64 -38.48 -16.18
CA ALA A 81 -5.09 -39.21 -17.32
C ALA A 81 -4.31 -38.29 -18.29
N ASP A 82 -4.64 -36.99 -18.28
CA ASP A 82 -4.01 -35.95 -19.10
C ASP A 82 -3.34 -34.88 -18.23
N ASP A 83 -2.16 -34.43 -18.66
CA ASP A 83 -1.43 -33.33 -18.02
C ASP A 83 -2.07 -31.98 -18.36
N VAL A 84 -2.99 -31.51 -17.50
CA VAL A 84 -3.59 -30.17 -17.63
C VAL A 84 -2.56 -29.11 -17.21
N LYS A 85 -2.12 -28.31 -18.18
CA LYS A 85 -1.19 -27.19 -17.92
C LYS A 85 -1.81 -26.20 -16.93
N LYS A 86 -1.11 -25.93 -15.82
CA LYS A 86 -1.51 -24.92 -14.85
C LYS A 86 -1.51 -23.53 -15.50
N LEU A 87 -2.61 -22.81 -15.36
CA LEU A 87 -2.71 -21.43 -15.85
C LEU A 87 -1.65 -20.54 -15.17
N LEU A 88 -1.06 -19.65 -15.96
CA LEU A 88 -0.10 -18.67 -15.46
C LEU A 88 -0.77 -17.76 -14.43
N VAL A 89 -0.12 -17.55 -13.28
CA VAL A 89 -0.64 -16.69 -12.21
C VAL A 89 -0.69 -15.24 -12.69
N ASN A 90 -1.90 -14.73 -12.92
CA ASN A 90 -2.11 -13.34 -13.29
C ASN A 90 -1.92 -12.42 -12.05
N LYS A 91 -0.82 -11.66 -12.02
CA LYS A 91 -0.51 -10.71 -10.93
C LYS A 91 -1.20 -9.35 -11.08
N ARG A 92 -2.14 -9.18 -12.01
CA ARG A 92 -2.85 -7.91 -12.22
C ARG A 92 -3.75 -7.62 -11.02
N LYS A 93 -3.44 -6.53 -10.32
CA LYS A 93 -4.30 -5.96 -9.28
C LYS A 93 -5.13 -4.84 -9.90
N HIS A 94 -6.42 -4.77 -9.58
CA HIS A 94 -7.28 -3.65 -9.97
C HIS A 94 -6.71 -2.37 -9.34
N LYS A 95 -6.32 -1.43 -10.20
CA LYS A 95 -5.87 -0.10 -9.76
C LYS A 95 -7.08 0.83 -9.87
N PRO A 96 -7.33 1.68 -8.86
CA PRO A 96 -8.39 2.66 -8.96
C PRO A 96 -8.14 3.58 -10.16
N THR A 97 -9.21 3.87 -10.89
CA THR A 97 -9.18 4.73 -12.07
C THR A 97 -8.78 6.14 -11.67
N LYS A 98 -7.89 6.79 -12.43
CA LYS A 98 -7.56 8.20 -12.18
C LYS A 98 -8.70 9.06 -12.69
N LEU A 99 -9.25 9.92 -11.83
CA LEU A 99 -10.27 10.87 -12.23
C LEU A 99 -9.67 12.06 -12.99
N ARG A 100 -10.46 12.65 -13.88
CA ARG A 100 -10.14 13.94 -14.49
C ARG A 100 -10.39 15.05 -13.45
N MET A 101 -9.64 16.14 -13.54
CA MET A 101 -9.77 17.26 -12.59
C MET A 101 -11.18 17.89 -12.57
N SER A 102 -11.91 17.82 -13.68
CA SER A 102 -13.28 18.34 -13.78
C SER A 102 -14.31 17.50 -13.03
N ILE A 103 -13.96 16.30 -12.56
CA ILE A 103 -14.87 15.40 -11.85
C ILE A 103 -14.60 15.58 -10.35
N THR A 104 -15.16 16.64 -9.79
CA THR A 104 -15.14 16.90 -8.34
C THR A 104 -16.45 16.45 -7.70
N LEU A 105 -16.41 16.17 -6.40
CA LEU A 105 -17.61 15.80 -5.64
C LEU A 105 -18.66 16.91 -5.78
N GLY A 106 -19.90 16.55 -6.10
CA GLY A 106 -21.00 17.48 -6.40
C GLY A 106 -21.14 17.88 -7.87
N THR A 107 -20.21 17.51 -8.74
CA THR A 107 -20.32 17.80 -10.18
C THR A 107 -21.47 17.01 -10.82
N VAL A 108 -22.22 17.67 -11.72
CA VAL A 108 -23.26 17.03 -12.52
C VAL A 108 -22.62 16.36 -13.75
N LEU A 109 -22.82 15.05 -13.85
CA LEU A 109 -22.35 14.22 -14.95
C LEU A 109 -23.51 13.86 -15.88
N ILE A 110 -23.24 13.80 -17.18
CA ILE A 110 -24.13 13.19 -18.16
C ILE A 110 -23.64 11.77 -18.41
N VAL A 111 -24.47 10.80 -18.04
CA VAL A 111 -24.12 9.39 -18.24
C VAL A 111 -24.39 9.01 -19.69
N LEU A 112 -23.36 8.52 -20.39
CA LEU A 112 -23.45 8.14 -21.81
C LEU A 112 -23.86 6.67 -22.00
N ALA A 113 -23.57 5.80 -21.03
CA ALA A 113 -23.80 4.35 -21.12
C ALA A 113 -24.52 3.77 -19.88
N GLY A 114 -25.14 2.59 -19.98
CA GLY A 114 -25.86 1.93 -18.87
C GLY A 114 -27.37 2.20 -18.81
N ARG A 115 -27.98 2.07 -17.63
CA ARG A 115 -29.45 2.26 -17.46
C ARG A 115 -29.86 3.72 -17.28
N PHE A 116 -28.92 4.57 -16.87
CA PHE A 116 -29.15 6.00 -16.60
C PHE A 116 -28.66 6.91 -17.73
N LYS A 117 -28.57 6.40 -18.97
CA LYS A 117 -28.11 7.18 -20.14
C LYS A 117 -28.96 8.44 -20.33
N GLY A 118 -28.30 9.53 -20.72
CA GLY A 118 -28.95 10.81 -21.01
C GLY A 118 -29.47 11.56 -19.78
N LYS A 119 -29.35 10.99 -18.57
CA LYS A 119 -29.75 11.65 -17.33
C LYS A 119 -28.58 12.48 -16.79
N ARG A 120 -28.93 13.62 -16.19
CA ARG A 120 -28.02 14.46 -15.39
C ARG A 120 -27.97 13.90 -13.97
N VAL A 121 -26.78 13.56 -13.49
CA VAL A 121 -26.62 12.86 -12.21
C VAL A 121 -25.46 13.42 -11.40
N VAL A 122 -25.58 13.48 -10.08
CA VAL A 122 -24.58 14.13 -9.21
C VAL A 122 -23.54 13.12 -8.73
N PHE A 123 -22.24 13.46 -8.85
CA PHE A 123 -21.14 12.63 -8.37
C PHE A 123 -20.90 12.80 -6.86
N LEU A 124 -20.82 11.70 -6.10
CA LEU A 124 -20.64 11.75 -4.64
C LEU A 124 -19.21 11.40 -4.21
N LYS A 125 -18.72 10.22 -4.61
CA LYS A 125 -17.38 9.74 -4.26
C LYS A 125 -16.94 8.62 -5.21
N GLN A 126 -15.64 8.40 -5.30
CA GLN A 126 -15.10 7.23 -5.98
C GLN A 126 -15.06 6.04 -5.02
N LEU A 127 -15.51 4.87 -5.50
CA LEU A 127 -15.41 3.61 -4.74
C LEU A 127 -13.99 3.04 -4.83
N SER A 128 -13.65 2.16 -3.89
CA SER A 128 -12.37 1.43 -3.88
C SER A 128 -12.15 0.58 -5.13
N SER A 129 -13.23 0.18 -5.81
CA SER A 129 -13.20 -0.51 -7.11
C SER A 129 -12.83 0.38 -8.29
N GLY A 130 -12.85 1.71 -8.12
CA GLY A 130 -12.58 2.70 -9.18
C GLY A 130 -13.82 3.23 -9.90
N LEU A 131 -15.02 2.74 -9.55
CA LEU A 131 -16.30 3.21 -10.07
C LEU A 131 -16.77 4.50 -9.35
N LEU A 132 -17.67 5.23 -10.01
CA LEU A 132 -18.25 6.46 -9.47
C LEU A 132 -19.54 6.13 -8.71
N LEU A 133 -19.64 6.54 -7.44
CA LEU A 133 -20.90 6.58 -6.74
C LEU A 133 -21.65 7.83 -7.16
N VAL A 134 -22.84 7.63 -7.71
CA VAL A 134 -23.61 8.65 -8.41
C VAL A 134 -25.06 8.59 -7.92
N SER A 135 -25.62 9.73 -7.52
CA SER A 135 -27.00 9.83 -7.03
C SER A 135 -27.86 10.63 -8.00
N LYS A 136 -29.00 10.05 -8.38
CA LYS A 136 -30.03 10.77 -9.12
C LYS A 136 -30.84 11.59 -8.11
N THR A 137 -30.88 12.91 -8.30
CA THR A 137 -31.86 13.77 -7.63
C THR A 137 -33.23 13.28 -8.05
N PHE A 138 -33.94 12.63 -7.12
CA PHE A 138 -35.21 11.96 -7.40
C PHE A 138 -36.34 12.98 -7.70
N PHE A 139 -36.11 14.26 -7.41
CA PHE A 139 -37.11 15.31 -7.25
C PHE A 139 -37.45 16.11 -8.52
N PHE A 140 -37.18 15.63 -9.73
CA PHE A 140 -37.55 16.39 -10.94
C PHE A 140 -38.07 15.50 -12.09
N PHE A 141 -38.98 14.59 -11.74
CA PHE A 141 -39.94 14.00 -12.66
C PHE A 141 -41.21 13.61 -11.90
#